data_AF-A0A957HBU2-F1
#
_entry.id   AF-A0A957HBU2-F1
#
_cell.length_a   1.000
_cell.length_b   1.000
_cell.length_c   1.000
_cell.angle_alpha   90.00
_cell.angle_beta   90.00
_cell.angle_gamma   90.00
#
_symmetry.space_group_name_H-M   'P 1'
#
loop_
_entity.id
_entity.type
_entity.pdbx_description
1 polymer ?
#
loop_
_entity_poly.entity_id
_entity_poly.type
_entity_poly.pdbx_seq_one_letter_code
_entity_poly.pdbx_strand_id
1 'polypeptide(L)'
;VARVEEVIITETSFDRPVDFDLASHWSKATVEFESRFDQPHSASLVRCRLRREFLWLFSSSFSGQMDILTDPTDDWVVIEVETYWPVEMMLRMGDLVEVLAPDWLRAELHEAALGIAARYEPKNNVE
;
A
#
# COMPACT_ATOMS: atom_id res chain seq x y z
N VAL A 1 -18.17 6.18 -0.65
CA VAL A 1 -19.07 6.62 0.45
C VAL A 1 -18.32 7.02 1.72
N ALA A 2 -17.03 6.71 1.89
CA ALA A 2 -16.25 6.99 3.11
C ALA A 2 -15.85 8.48 3.36
N ARG A 3 -16.45 9.46 2.68
CA ARG A 3 -16.09 10.90 2.78
C ARG A 3 -17.29 11.83 3.04
N VAL A 4 -18.43 11.28 3.46
CA VAL A 4 -19.60 12.10 3.78
C VAL A 4 -19.52 12.49 5.26
N GLU A 5 -19.40 13.80 5.53
CA GLU A 5 -19.25 14.34 6.90
C GLU A 5 -20.60 14.66 7.55
N GLU A 6 -21.54 15.19 6.77
CA GLU A 6 -22.89 15.51 7.22
C GLU A 6 -23.88 15.39 6.04
N VAL A 7 -25.15 15.05 6.34
CA VAL A 7 -26.24 14.99 5.37
C VAL A 7 -27.44 15.74 5.93
N ILE A 8 -27.97 16.70 5.15
CA ILE A 8 -29.18 17.44 5.47
C ILE A 8 -30.23 17.13 4.40
N ILE A 9 -31.39 16.65 4.83
CA ILE A 9 -32.53 16.38 3.94
C ILE A 9 -33.28 17.67 3.68
N THR A 10 -33.56 17.98 2.42
CA THR A 10 -34.35 19.15 1.99
C THR A 10 -35.76 18.74 1.57
N GLU A 11 -36.70 19.68 1.54
CA GLU A 11 -38.06 19.43 1.04
C GLU A 11 -38.15 19.33 -0.50
N THR A 12 -37.06 19.62 -1.22
CA THR A 12 -36.99 19.54 -2.68
C THR A 12 -36.93 18.10 -3.16
N SER A 13 -37.81 17.73 -4.10
CA SER A 13 -37.77 16.43 -4.79
C SER A 13 -37.06 16.52 -6.15
N PHE A 14 -36.60 15.38 -6.64
CA PHE A 14 -36.12 15.22 -8.01
C PHE A 14 -36.53 13.86 -8.54
N ASP A 15 -36.77 13.79 -9.85
CA ASP A 15 -36.99 12.53 -10.56
C ASP A 15 -35.69 12.10 -11.25
N ARG A 16 -35.39 10.80 -11.17
CA ARG A 16 -34.24 10.24 -11.89
C ARG A 16 -34.50 10.33 -13.41
N PRO A 17 -33.53 10.80 -14.22
CA PRO A 17 -33.68 10.80 -15.67
C PRO A 17 -33.96 9.40 -16.20
N VAL A 18 -34.93 9.28 -17.11
CA VAL A 18 -35.39 8.00 -17.68
C VAL A 18 -34.31 7.27 -18.49
N ASP A 19 -33.33 8.02 -18.97
CA ASP A 19 -32.20 7.59 -19.79
C ASP A 19 -30.90 7.40 -18.98
N PHE A 20 -30.93 7.60 -17.66
CA PHE A 20 -29.75 7.43 -16.83
C PHE A 20 -29.45 5.96 -16.56
N ASP A 21 -28.49 5.41 -17.30
CA ASP A 21 -27.93 4.08 -17.06
C ASP A 21 -26.87 4.09 -15.94
N LEU A 22 -27.32 3.72 -14.75
CA LEU A 22 -26.48 3.62 -13.56
C LEU A 22 -25.38 2.56 -13.70
N ALA A 23 -25.64 1.44 -14.38
CA ALA A 23 -24.68 0.35 -14.50
C ALA A 23 -23.52 0.77 -15.41
N SER A 24 -23.83 1.36 -16.57
CA SER A 24 -22.81 1.91 -17.48
C SER A 24 -22.03 3.04 -16.83
N HIS A 25 -22.71 3.93 -16.09
CA HIS A 25 -22.06 5.03 -15.40
C HIS A 25 -21.08 4.55 -14.32
N TRP A 26 -21.47 3.58 -13.48
CA TRP A 26 -20.57 3.01 -12.48
C TRP A 26 -19.40 2.28 -13.11
N SER A 27 -19.63 1.47 -14.15
CA SER A 27 -18.56 0.75 -14.84
C SER A 27 -17.51 1.73 -15.38
N LYS A 28 -17.95 2.80 -16.03
CA LYS A 28 -17.06 3.86 -16.54
C LYS A 28 -16.31 4.57 -15.41
N ALA A 29 -17.00 4.95 -14.32
CA ALA A 29 -16.38 5.63 -13.18
C ALA A 29 -15.33 4.76 -12.48
N THR A 30 -15.57 3.45 -12.39
CA THR A 30 -14.59 2.49 -11.85
C THR A 30 -13.36 2.38 -12.75
N VAL A 31 -13.55 2.23 -14.07
CA VAL A 31 -12.44 2.19 -15.03
C VAL A 31 -11.64 3.49 -15.02
N GLU A 32 -12.29 4.65 -14.96
CA GLU A 32 -11.61 5.95 -14.85
C GLU A 32 -10.90 6.14 -13.51
N PHE A 33 -11.43 5.55 -12.43
CA PHE A 33 -10.77 5.55 -11.13
C PHE A 33 -9.52 4.67 -11.17
N GLU A 34 -9.64 3.45 -11.70
CA GLU A 34 -8.54 2.50 -11.91
C GLU A 34 -7.45 3.09 -12.83
N SER A 35 -7.83 3.77 -13.91
CA SER A 35 -6.88 4.40 -14.84
C SER A 35 -6.14 5.62 -14.24
N ARG A 36 -6.67 6.26 -13.19
CA ARG A 36 -5.93 7.31 -12.45
C ARG A 36 -4.75 6.74 -11.65
N PHE A 37 -4.72 5.42 -11.47
CA PHE A 37 -3.58 4.69 -10.94
C PHE A 37 -2.68 4.17 -12.07
N ASP A 38 -2.62 4.85 -13.23
CA ASP A 38 -1.74 4.57 -14.37
C ASP A 38 -0.26 4.40 -13.95
N GLN A 39 0.04 3.21 -13.42
CA GLN A 39 1.24 2.45 -13.70
C GLN A 39 0.77 1.01 -13.99
N PRO A 40 1.29 0.36 -15.04
CA PRO A 40 0.91 -0.99 -15.39
C PRO A 40 1.59 -1.97 -14.43
N HIS A 41 1.04 -2.20 -13.24
CA HIS A 41 1.64 -3.17 -12.32
C HIS A 41 0.65 -4.28 -12.08
N SER A 42 0.85 -5.40 -12.79
CA SER A 42 0.66 -6.71 -12.17
C SER A 42 1.25 -6.64 -10.76
N ALA A 43 0.53 -7.12 -9.76
CA ALA A 43 1.05 -7.07 -8.40
C ALA A 43 2.44 -7.71 -8.37
N SER A 44 3.36 -7.02 -7.71
CA SER A 44 4.75 -7.46 -7.59
C SER A 44 4.80 -8.52 -6.50
N LEU A 45 5.35 -9.68 -6.84
CA LEU A 45 5.72 -10.67 -5.84
C LEU A 45 7.02 -10.24 -5.16
N VAL A 46 6.92 -9.90 -3.88
CA VAL A 46 8.04 -9.45 -3.06
C VAL A 46 8.42 -10.56 -2.10
N ARG A 47 9.69 -10.98 -2.15
CA ARG A 47 10.26 -11.86 -1.13
C ARG A 47 10.98 -11.00 -0.11
N CYS A 48 10.62 -11.14 1.16
CA CYS A 48 11.24 -10.38 2.24
C CYS A 48 11.43 -11.24 3.48
N ARG A 49 12.31 -10.79 4.38
CA ARG A 49 12.35 -11.28 5.76
C ARG A 49 11.69 -10.28 6.68
N LEU A 50 10.89 -10.77 7.61
CA LEU A 50 10.17 -9.99 8.61
C LEU A 50 10.53 -10.46 10.01
N ARG A 51 10.69 -9.53 10.95
CA ARG A 51 10.83 -9.85 12.37
C ARG A 51 9.61 -10.64 12.86
N ARG A 52 9.84 -11.83 13.43
CA ARG A 52 8.79 -12.78 13.82
C ARG A 52 7.69 -12.15 14.70
N GLU A 53 8.09 -11.31 15.64
CA GLU A 53 7.19 -10.63 16.58
C GLU A 53 6.23 -9.63 15.91
N PHE A 54 6.47 -9.26 14.65
CA PHE A 54 5.64 -8.34 13.87
C PHE A 54 4.89 -9.03 12.71
N LEU A 55 4.84 -10.36 12.67
CA LEU A 55 4.10 -11.11 11.65
C LEU A 55 2.61 -10.72 11.58
N TRP A 56 2.02 -10.37 12.74
CA TRP A 56 0.64 -9.89 12.84
C TRP A 56 0.41 -8.51 12.19
N LEU A 57 1.46 -7.67 12.13
CA LEU A 57 1.37 -6.35 11.50
C LEU A 57 1.32 -6.51 9.97
N PHE A 58 2.05 -7.49 9.45
CA PHE A 58 1.94 -7.92 8.06
C PHE A 58 0.53 -8.45 7.77
N SER A 59 0.03 -9.45 8.50
CA SER A 59 -1.30 -10.02 8.18
C SER A 59 -2.45 -9.02 8.13
N SER A 60 -2.36 -7.91 8.88
CA SER A 60 -3.32 -6.79 8.83
C SER A 60 -3.09 -5.78 7.69
N SER A 61 -1.86 -5.65 7.22
CA SER A 61 -1.46 -4.69 6.17
C SER A 61 -1.56 -5.26 4.76
N PHE A 62 -1.59 -6.58 4.64
CA PHE A 62 -1.71 -7.30 3.37
C PHE A 62 -3.13 -7.82 3.19
N SER A 63 -3.67 -7.67 1.98
CA SER A 63 -5.00 -8.16 1.59
C SER A 63 -5.11 -9.70 1.52
N GLY A 64 -4.28 -10.42 2.27
CA GLY A 64 -4.37 -11.88 2.46
C GLY A 64 -3.50 -12.74 1.55
N GLN A 65 -2.70 -12.17 0.64
CA GLN A 65 -1.81 -12.94 -0.24
C GLN A 65 -0.37 -12.95 0.30
N MET A 66 -0.15 -13.67 1.40
CA MET A 66 1.15 -13.84 2.01
C MET A 66 1.44 -15.31 2.26
N ASP A 67 2.57 -15.79 1.74
CA ASP A 67 3.06 -17.15 1.95
C ASP A 67 4.29 -17.14 2.85
N ILE A 68 4.28 -17.99 3.88
CA ILE A 68 5.43 -18.19 4.77
C ILE A 68 6.33 -19.26 4.15
N LEU A 69 7.56 -18.90 3.79
CA LEU A 69 8.48 -19.79 3.06
C LEU A 69 9.42 -20.60 3.97
N THR A 70 9.64 -20.13 5.20
CA THR A 70 10.54 -20.78 6.17
C THR A 70 9.88 -20.86 7.53
N ASP A 71 10.06 -21.98 8.21
CA ASP A 71 9.64 -22.15 9.62
C ASP A 71 10.47 -21.19 10.51
N PRO A 72 9.89 -20.55 11.55
CA PRO A 72 10.54 -19.53 12.34
C PRO A 72 11.54 -20.14 13.32
N THR A 73 12.69 -20.58 12.81
CA THR A 73 13.80 -21.03 13.66
C THR A 73 14.66 -19.87 14.17
N ASP A 74 14.59 -18.70 13.50
CA ASP A 74 15.28 -17.45 13.85
C ASP A 74 14.28 -16.33 14.25
N ASP A 75 14.79 -15.19 14.72
CA ASP A 75 14.01 -13.95 14.97
C ASP A 75 13.38 -13.37 13.69
N TRP A 76 13.69 -13.92 12.53
CA TRP A 76 13.22 -13.50 11.21
C TRP A 76 12.50 -14.65 10.50
N VAL A 77 11.47 -14.30 9.73
CA VAL A 77 10.69 -15.22 8.91
C VAL A 77 10.75 -14.74 7.46
N VAL A 78 11.09 -15.62 6.53
CA VAL A 78 11.01 -15.31 5.11
C VAL A 78 9.59 -15.52 4.62
N ILE A 79 9.05 -14.51 3.95
CA ILE A 79 7.71 -14.50 3.40
C ILE A 79 7.74 -14.01 1.95
N GLU A 80 6.73 -14.44 1.20
CA GLU A 80 6.39 -13.88 -0.11
C GLU A 80 5.07 -13.16 -0.03
N VAL A 81 4.98 -12.03 -0.71
CA VAL A 81 3.80 -11.19 -0.64
C VAL A 81 3.52 -10.48 -1.95
N GLU A 82 2.27 -10.52 -2.38
CA GLU A 82 1.81 -9.84 -3.60
C GLU A 82 1.31 -8.43 -3.25
N THR A 83 1.77 -7.42 -3.97
CA THR A 83 1.38 -6.03 -3.72
C THR A 83 1.46 -5.15 -4.96
N TYR A 84 0.58 -4.17 -5.03
CA TYR A 84 0.60 -3.15 -6.08
C TYR A 84 1.49 -1.94 -5.73
N TRP A 85 1.88 -1.79 -4.45
CA TRP A 85 2.60 -0.62 -3.93
C TRP A 85 3.81 -1.05 -3.08
N PRO A 86 4.77 -1.79 -3.67
CA PRO A 86 5.82 -2.45 -2.90
C PRO A 86 6.74 -1.46 -2.17
N VAL A 87 7.05 -0.31 -2.75
CA VAL A 87 7.98 0.67 -2.14
C VAL A 87 7.35 1.30 -0.90
N GLU A 88 6.17 1.90 -1.05
CA GLU A 88 5.46 2.61 0.02
C GLU A 88 5.16 1.68 1.19
N MET A 89 4.76 0.46 0.88
CA MET A 89 4.40 -0.54 1.86
C MET A 89 5.63 -1.05 2.64
N MET A 90 6.76 -1.29 1.97
CA MET A 90 8.00 -1.70 2.67
C MET A 90 8.56 -0.54 3.51
N LEU A 91 8.54 0.70 3.01
CA LEU A 91 9.00 1.86 3.78
C LEU A 91 8.19 2.10 5.06
N ARG A 92 6.88 1.83 5.03
CA ARG A 92 6.02 1.93 6.24
C ARG A 92 6.46 0.99 7.35
N MET A 93 7.10 -0.12 7.01
CA MET A 93 7.57 -1.11 7.98
C MET A 93 8.96 -0.79 8.54
N GLY A 94 9.68 0.16 7.95
CA GLY A 94 10.99 0.59 8.42
C GLY A 94 12.00 -0.56 8.47
N ASP A 95 12.71 -0.66 9.60
CA ASP A 95 13.74 -1.68 9.84
C ASP A 95 13.19 -3.05 10.28
N LEU A 96 11.87 -3.19 10.37
CA LEU A 96 11.20 -4.45 10.73
C LEU A 96 11.20 -5.45 9.57
N VAL A 97 11.39 -4.99 8.34
CA VAL A 97 11.39 -5.78 7.11
C VAL A 97 12.68 -5.57 6.33
N GLU A 98 13.17 -6.61 5.68
CA GLU A 98 14.19 -6.50 4.64
C GLU A 98 13.73 -7.22 3.38
N VAL A 99 13.71 -6.49 2.26
CA VAL A 99 13.41 -7.05 0.94
C VAL A 99 14.60 -7.87 0.45
N LEU A 100 14.36 -9.13 0.11
CA LEU A 100 15.33 -10.05 -0.48
C LEU A 100 15.24 -10.04 -2.01
N ALA A 101 14.04 -9.89 -2.56
CA ALA A 101 13.78 -9.76 -3.99
C ALA A 101 12.45 -9.01 -4.22
N PRO A 102 12.26 -8.34 -5.36
CA PRO A 102 13.20 -8.18 -6.48
C PRO A 102 14.29 -7.13 -6.22
N ASP A 103 15.39 -7.19 -6.97
CA ASP A 103 16.54 -6.28 -6.80
C ASP A 103 16.21 -4.81 -7.06
N TRP A 104 15.32 -4.54 -8.02
CA TRP A 104 14.88 -3.18 -8.30
C TRP A 104 14.23 -2.53 -7.08
N LEU A 105 13.45 -3.31 -6.32
CA LEU A 105 12.77 -2.81 -5.12
C LEU A 105 13.79 -2.50 -4.02
N ARG A 106 14.84 -3.32 -3.88
CA ARG A 106 15.95 -3.03 -2.95
C ARG A 106 16.63 -1.71 -3.30
N ALA A 107 16.86 -1.44 -4.59
CA ALA A 107 17.47 -0.20 -5.05
C ALA A 107 16.58 1.02 -4.76
N GLU A 108 15.28 0.94 -5.04
CA GLU A 108 14.35 2.04 -4.78
C GLU A 108 14.20 2.33 -3.28
N LEU A 109 14.14 1.29 -2.44
CA LEU A 109 14.11 1.44 -0.99
C LEU A 109 15.38 2.08 -0.44
N HIS A 110 16.55 1.72 -0.99
CA HIS A 110 17.81 2.33 -0.61
C HIS A 110 17.81 3.84 -0.87
N GLU A 111 17.44 4.26 -2.08
CA GLU A 111 17.37 5.69 -2.43
C GLU A 111 16.36 6.45 -1.56
N ALA A 112 15.18 5.87 -1.33
CA ALA A 112 14.17 6.47 -0.47
C ALA A 112 14.64 6.59 0.98
N ALA A 113 15.29 5.56 1.53
CA ALA A 113 15.82 5.55 2.88
C ALA A 113 16.93 6.59 3.06
N LEU A 114 17.82 6.77 2.08
CA LEU A 114 18.80 7.85 2.10
C LEU A 114 18.14 9.24 2.10
N GLY A 115 17.09 9.42 1.29
CA GLY A 115 16.30 10.66 1.27
C GLY A 115 15.62 10.96 2.61
N ILE A 116 15.14 9.92 3.31
CA ILE A 116 14.58 10.03 4.67
C ILE A 116 15.69 10.38 5.66
N ALA A 117 16.81 9.64 5.64
CA ALA A 117 17.94 9.87 6.55
C ALA A 117 18.46 11.31 6.45
N ALA A 118 18.61 11.84 5.22
CA ALA A 118 19.02 13.22 4.98
C ALA A 118 18.06 14.26 5.59
N ARG A 119 16.75 13.99 5.64
CA ARG A 119 15.76 14.89 6.25
C ARG A 119 15.85 14.92 7.77
N TYR A 120 16.26 13.81 8.38
CA TYR A 120 16.38 13.65 9.83
C TYR A 120 17.82 13.73 10.32
N GLU A 121 18.75 14.16 9.47
CA GLU A 121 20.13 14.41 9.89
C GLU A 121 20.14 15.42 11.04
N PRO A 122 20.82 15.13 12.18
CA PRO A 122 20.85 16.01 13.31
C PRO A 122 21.35 17.40 12.90
N LYS A 123 20.48 18.40 13.00
CA LYS A 123 20.92 19.78 12.90
C LYS A 123 21.69 20.06 14.18
N ASN A 124 23.02 20.12 14.08
CA ASN A 124 23.88 20.59 15.16
C ASN A 124 23.55 22.07 15.43
N ASN A 125 22.46 22.33 16.15
CA ASN A 125 22.25 23.60 16.83
C ASN A 125 23.12 23.54 18.09
N VAL A 126 24.38 23.92 17.91
CA VAL A 126 25.20 24.40 19.01
C VAL A 126 24.78 25.85 19.22
N GLU A 127 23.90 26.08 20.20
CA GLU A 127 23.80 27.37 20.90
C GLU A 127 24.87 27.43 22.00
#